data_AF-A0A957R5P0-F1
#
_entry.id   AF-A0A957R5P0-F1
#
_cell.length_a   1.000
_cell.length_b   1.000
_cell.length_c   1.000
_cell.angle_alpha   90.00
_cell.angle_beta   90.00
_cell.angle_gamma   90.00
#
_symmetry.space_group_name_H-M   'P 1'
#
loop_
_entity.id
_entity.type
_entity.pdbx_description
1 polymer ?
#
loop_
_entity_poly.entity_id
_entity_poly.type
_entity_poly.pdbx_seq_one_letter_code
_entity_poly.pdbx_strand_id
1 'polypeptide(L)'
;WNRNYIDHVQITAVETVDVGQRASYYDNSGVLRDMFQNHLMQLLSIVTMEPPASRQANSLRNEKVKALAAVRKYKSAAEVAENALRAQYEGYLEADGVKENAQTPTFAAVRLYLDNWRWQGVPFYLRSGKAIADKLTEITIQFKPAPHMLFAQKRQVPGNTLTMTIQPDESIHLRFEAKVPDTEADLQPVQMHFHYDSEFKEKVIPEAYERLLHDALKGDPSLFTRDDEVELAWRIVDPILDAWENDHGHPMYSYESGSWGPIEADAFLAADGRAWLNGAEHEQIVMP
;
A
#
# COMPACT_ATOMS: atom_id res chain seq x y z
N TRP A 1 -11.06 8.01 -11.62
CA TRP A 1 -10.83 7.43 -10.28
C TRP A 1 -12.03 6.61 -9.80
N ASN A 2 -12.27 5.46 -10.41
CA ASN A 2 -13.33 4.53 -10.02
C ASN A 2 -13.13 3.18 -10.75
N ARG A 3 -13.96 2.20 -10.38
CA ARG A 3 -14.00 0.83 -10.94
C ARG A 3 -14.20 0.72 -12.45
N ASN A 4 -14.61 1.76 -13.17
CA ASN A 4 -14.71 1.69 -14.64
C ASN A 4 -13.33 1.75 -15.30
N TYR A 5 -12.37 2.42 -14.64
CA TYR A 5 -11.04 2.67 -15.20
C TYR A 5 -9.91 2.00 -14.43
N ILE A 6 -10.08 1.80 -13.12
CA ILE A 6 -9.06 1.20 -12.25
C ILE A 6 -9.25 -0.31 -12.23
N ASP A 7 -8.17 -1.04 -12.48
CA ASP A 7 -8.11 -2.50 -12.33
C ASP A 7 -7.91 -2.87 -10.85
N HIS A 8 -6.84 -2.35 -10.24
CA HIS A 8 -6.51 -2.55 -8.85
C HIS A 8 -5.65 -1.40 -8.30
N VAL A 9 -5.51 -1.38 -6.98
CA VAL A 9 -4.64 -0.43 -6.26
C VAL A 9 -3.68 -1.20 -5.37
N GLN A 10 -2.43 -0.75 -5.32
CA GLN A 10 -1.38 -1.26 -4.44
C GLN A 10 -0.99 -0.15 -3.46
N ILE A 11 -0.90 -0.46 -2.16
CA ILE A 11 -0.39 0.43 -1.13
C ILE A 11 0.75 -0.31 -0.43
N THR A 12 1.97 0.16 -0.67
CA THR A 12 3.18 -0.42 -0.10
C THR A 12 3.74 0.53 0.95
N ALA A 13 4.08 0.02 2.13
CA ALA A 13 4.82 0.74 3.16
C ALA A 13 5.81 -0.21 3.84
N VAL A 14 7.02 -0.31 3.30
CA VAL A 14 8.07 -1.25 3.73
C VAL A 14 9.31 -0.52 4.21
N GLU A 15 10.08 -1.17 5.08
CA GLU A 15 11.25 -0.61 5.73
C GLU A 15 12.46 -1.53 5.61
N THR A 16 13.63 -0.95 5.37
CA THR A 16 14.92 -1.67 5.42
C THR A 16 15.33 -2.04 6.83
N VAL A 17 14.89 -1.26 7.83
CA VAL A 17 15.28 -1.45 9.23
C VAL A 17 14.61 -2.71 9.78
N ASP A 18 15.38 -3.51 10.51
CA ASP A 18 14.87 -4.64 11.27
C ASP A 18 14.20 -4.18 12.58
N VAL A 19 13.89 -5.10 13.50
CA VAL A 19 13.26 -4.71 14.78
C VAL A 19 14.21 -4.02 15.75
N GLY A 20 15.52 -4.14 15.54
CA GLY A 20 16.58 -3.52 16.33
C GLY A 20 16.35 -3.56 17.84
N GLN A 21 16.59 -2.42 18.49
CA GLN A 21 16.43 -2.27 19.96
C GLN A 21 14.96 -2.30 20.43
N ARG A 22 13.99 -2.30 19.51
CA ARG A 22 12.56 -2.30 19.83
C ARG A 22 11.96 -3.71 19.77
N ALA A 23 12.78 -4.76 19.62
CA ALA A 23 12.31 -6.13 19.44
C ALA A 23 11.30 -6.58 20.51
N SER A 24 11.59 -6.34 21.79
CA SER A 24 10.68 -6.68 22.90
C SER A 24 9.29 -6.01 22.79
N TYR A 25 9.24 -4.76 22.33
CA TYR A 25 7.98 -4.05 22.08
C TYR A 25 7.28 -4.60 20.83
N TYR A 26 8.04 -4.78 19.74
CA TYR A 26 7.53 -5.25 18.47
C TYR A 26 6.93 -6.65 18.58
N ASP A 27 7.51 -7.52 19.41
CA ASP A 27 7.06 -8.90 19.62
C ASP A 27 5.69 -9.04 20.30
N ASN A 28 5.11 -7.92 20.76
CA ASN A 28 3.73 -7.88 21.24
C ASN A 28 2.78 -7.13 20.29
N SER A 29 3.33 -6.49 19.26
CA SER A 29 2.58 -5.66 18.31
C SER A 29 2.42 -6.36 16.96
N GLY A 30 3.55 -6.73 16.35
CA GLY A 30 3.62 -7.23 14.97
C GLY A 30 3.23 -6.19 13.93
N VAL A 31 3.46 -6.54 12.65
CA VAL A 31 3.28 -5.61 11.53
C VAL A 31 1.85 -5.07 11.39
N LEU A 32 0.83 -5.85 11.76
CA LEU A 32 -0.56 -5.41 11.65
C LEU A 32 -0.88 -4.24 12.59
N ARG A 33 -0.40 -4.29 13.84
CA ARG A 33 -0.63 -3.22 14.82
C ARG A 33 0.32 -2.04 14.60
N ASP A 34 1.56 -2.31 14.17
CA ASP A 34 2.58 -1.28 13.96
C ASP A 34 2.30 -0.42 12.71
N MET A 35 1.86 -1.04 11.61
CA MET A 35 1.75 -0.39 10.30
C MET A 35 0.35 -0.43 9.68
N PHE A 36 -0.37 -1.56 9.75
CA PHE A 36 -1.65 -1.67 9.05
C PHE A 36 -2.75 -0.84 9.71
N GLN A 37 -2.94 -1.02 11.02
CA GLN A 37 -4.03 -0.42 11.78
C GLN A 37 -4.02 1.12 11.70
N ASN A 38 -2.85 1.72 11.62
CA ASN A 38 -2.67 3.17 11.54
C ASN A 38 -2.36 3.61 10.10
N HIS A 39 -1.12 3.51 9.66
CA HIS A 39 -0.58 4.12 8.45
C HIS A 39 -1.26 3.62 7.18
N LEU A 40 -1.39 2.31 6.98
CA LEU A 40 -2.02 1.80 5.76
C LEU A 40 -3.53 2.07 5.73
N MET A 41 -4.23 2.05 6.88
CA MET A 41 -5.64 2.47 6.91
C MET A 41 -5.81 3.96 6.61
N GLN A 42 -4.87 4.82 7.05
CA GLN A 42 -4.86 6.23 6.67
C GLN A 42 -4.70 6.40 5.16
N LEU A 43 -3.69 5.77 4.56
CA LEU A 43 -3.45 5.83 3.12
C LEU A 43 -4.64 5.28 2.32
N LEU A 44 -5.19 4.13 2.73
CA LEU A 44 -6.38 3.55 2.13
C LEU A 44 -7.54 4.54 2.15
N SER A 45 -7.82 5.17 3.30
CA SER A 45 -8.92 6.12 3.43
C SER A 45 -8.78 7.33 2.50
N ILE A 46 -7.57 7.88 2.33
CA ILE A 46 -7.31 9.03 1.46
C ILE A 46 -7.46 8.66 -0.01
N VAL A 47 -6.99 7.47 -0.40
CA VAL A 47 -7.10 6.97 -1.78
C VAL A 47 -8.54 6.66 -2.15
N THR A 48 -9.35 6.24 -1.18
CA THR A 48 -10.69 5.68 -1.44
C THR A 48 -11.85 6.62 -1.14
N MET A 49 -11.64 7.68 -0.35
CA MET A 49 -12.69 8.63 0.03
C MET A 49 -13.37 9.29 -1.17
N GLU A 50 -14.61 9.70 -0.97
CA GLU A 50 -15.29 10.60 -1.90
C GLU A 50 -14.73 12.02 -1.77
N PRO A 51 -14.90 12.87 -2.80
CA PRO A 51 -14.56 14.28 -2.70
C PRO A 51 -15.33 14.94 -1.54
N PRO A 52 -14.64 15.58 -0.57
CA PRO A 52 -15.32 16.22 0.55
C PRO A 52 -16.10 17.45 0.08
N ALA A 53 -17.24 17.72 0.72
CA ALA A 53 -18.10 18.85 0.38
C ALA A 53 -17.45 20.23 0.62
N SER A 54 -16.40 20.28 1.45
CA SER A 54 -15.64 21.50 1.73
C SER A 54 -14.24 21.18 2.25
N ARG A 55 -13.42 22.22 2.41
CA ARG A 55 -12.07 22.12 3.02
C ARG A 55 -12.10 22.04 4.56
N GLN A 56 -13.28 22.05 5.19
CA GLN A 56 -13.37 21.94 6.65
C GLN A 56 -12.93 20.54 7.10
N ALA A 57 -12.19 20.48 8.21
CA ALA A 57 -11.64 19.23 8.74
C ALA A 57 -12.70 18.13 8.92
N ASN A 58 -13.92 18.46 9.37
CA ASN A 58 -14.99 17.49 9.49
C ASN A 58 -15.52 16.99 8.14
N SER A 59 -15.56 17.83 7.10
CA SER A 59 -15.94 17.39 5.75
C SER A 59 -14.96 16.35 5.21
N LEU A 60 -13.65 16.56 5.41
CA LEU A 60 -12.62 15.61 5.02
C LEU A 60 -12.71 14.30 5.83
N ARG A 61 -12.72 14.40 7.16
CA ARG A 61 -12.72 13.23 8.05
C ARG A 61 -13.97 12.37 7.88
N ASN A 62 -15.12 12.97 7.59
CA ASN A 62 -16.35 12.23 7.32
C ASN A 62 -16.23 11.33 6.07
N GLU A 63 -15.58 11.79 5.00
CA GLU A 63 -15.40 10.95 3.80
C GLU A 63 -14.36 9.85 4.02
N LYS A 64 -13.32 10.07 4.85
CA LYS A 64 -12.38 9.02 5.28
C LYS A 64 -13.09 7.92 6.08
N VAL A 65 -13.87 8.31 7.08
CA VAL A 65 -14.68 7.40 7.91
C VAL A 65 -15.66 6.60 7.06
N LYS A 66 -16.36 7.26 6.13
CA LYS A 66 -17.28 6.60 5.21
C LYS A 66 -16.57 5.59 4.30
N ALA A 67 -15.36 5.88 3.86
CA ALA A 67 -14.57 4.95 3.06
C ALA A 67 -14.17 3.71 3.86
N LEU A 68 -13.63 3.89 5.08
CA LEU A 68 -13.29 2.77 5.97
C LEU A 68 -14.52 1.95 6.37
N ALA A 69 -15.66 2.58 6.60
CA ALA A 69 -16.92 1.90 6.86
C ALA A 69 -17.41 1.02 5.70
N ALA A 70 -16.97 1.31 4.47
CA ALA A 70 -17.28 0.51 3.29
C ALA A 70 -16.31 -0.66 3.08
N VAL A 71 -15.21 -0.75 3.83
CA VAL A 71 -14.28 -1.88 3.72
C VAL A 71 -15.00 -3.17 4.11
N ARG A 72 -14.98 -4.15 3.20
CA ARG A 72 -15.57 -5.47 3.41
C ARG A 72 -14.82 -6.17 4.54
N LYS A 73 -15.56 -6.56 5.56
CA LYS A 73 -15.02 -7.34 6.68
C LYS A 73 -14.92 -8.81 6.32
N TYR A 74 -13.81 -9.44 6.69
CA TYR A 74 -13.71 -10.90 6.69
C TYR A 74 -14.57 -11.49 7.79
N LYS A 75 -15.31 -12.54 7.45
CA LYS A 75 -16.29 -13.19 8.32
C LYS A 75 -15.83 -14.56 8.81
N SER A 76 -14.73 -15.08 8.29
CA SER A 76 -14.20 -16.39 8.65
C SER A 76 -12.69 -16.45 8.49
N ALA A 77 -12.06 -17.40 9.19
CA ALA A 77 -10.64 -17.72 9.00
C ALA A 77 -10.33 -18.13 7.55
N ALA A 78 -11.25 -18.83 6.87
CA ALA A 78 -11.07 -19.17 5.47
C ALA A 78 -10.98 -17.92 4.57
N GLU A 79 -11.85 -16.92 4.77
CA GLU A 79 -11.75 -15.65 4.05
C GLU A 79 -10.43 -14.93 4.36
N VAL A 80 -9.95 -14.98 5.61
CA VAL A 80 -8.64 -14.43 5.96
C VAL A 80 -7.52 -15.17 5.22
N ALA A 81 -7.55 -16.50 5.14
CA ALA A 81 -6.51 -17.29 4.46
C ALA A 81 -6.43 -16.97 2.95
N GLU A 82 -7.57 -16.65 2.35
CA GLU A 82 -7.66 -16.28 0.93
C GLU A 82 -7.24 -14.84 0.63
N ASN A 83 -7.23 -13.96 1.64
CA ASN A 83 -7.07 -12.52 1.45
C ASN A 83 -6.00 -11.87 2.32
N ALA A 84 -5.28 -12.63 3.14
CA ALA A 84 -4.20 -12.14 3.97
C ALA A 84 -3.16 -13.23 4.18
N LEU A 85 -1.89 -12.83 4.14
CA LEU A 85 -0.77 -13.68 4.50
C LEU A 85 0.17 -12.95 5.45
N ARG A 86 0.94 -13.74 6.20
CA ARG A 86 1.92 -13.27 7.16
C ARG A 86 3.24 -13.98 6.96
N ALA A 87 4.32 -13.27 7.26
CA ALA A 87 5.65 -13.84 7.24
C ALA A 87 6.54 -13.23 8.32
N GLN A 88 7.62 -13.92 8.62
CA GLN A 88 8.67 -13.51 9.54
C GLN A 88 10.02 -13.57 8.82
N TYR A 89 10.88 -12.56 8.97
CA TYR A 89 12.18 -12.58 8.33
C TYR A 89 13.13 -13.55 9.04
N GLU A 90 14.05 -14.13 8.29
CA GLU A 90 15.10 -14.99 8.81
C GLU A 90 16.05 -14.22 9.73
N GLY A 91 16.23 -14.73 10.95
CA GLY A 91 17.01 -14.07 12.01
C GLY A 91 16.17 -13.29 13.04
N TYR A 92 14.84 -13.16 12.86
CA TYR A 92 13.99 -12.46 13.83
C TYR A 92 14.05 -13.06 15.24
N LEU A 93 14.01 -14.40 15.35
CA LEU A 93 14.05 -15.13 16.63
C LEU A 93 15.40 -15.00 17.35
N GLU A 94 16.45 -14.55 16.66
CA GLU A 94 17.78 -14.35 17.23
C GLU A 94 17.94 -12.93 17.82
N ALA A 95 16.98 -12.04 17.60
CA ALA A 95 17.03 -10.66 18.10
C ALA A 95 16.81 -10.59 19.62
N ASP A 96 17.60 -9.75 20.29
CA ASP A 96 17.53 -9.58 21.74
C ASP A 96 16.16 -9.05 22.19
N GLY A 97 15.49 -9.79 23.08
CA GLY A 97 14.16 -9.48 23.58
C GLY A 97 12.98 -10.12 22.82
N VAL A 98 13.24 -10.91 21.78
CA VAL A 98 12.22 -11.74 21.10
C VAL A 98 12.05 -13.08 21.84
N LYS A 99 10.81 -13.59 21.90
CA LYS A 99 10.52 -14.91 22.49
C LYS A 99 11.02 -16.02 21.57
N GLU A 100 11.58 -17.10 22.15
CA GLU A 100 12.22 -18.22 21.43
C GLU A 100 11.34 -18.90 20.35
N ASN A 101 10.02 -18.81 20.46
CA ASN A 101 9.06 -19.36 19.49
C ASN A 101 8.04 -18.31 19.03
N ALA A 102 8.43 -17.04 18.97
CA ALA A 102 7.56 -15.94 18.61
C ALA A 102 6.93 -16.15 17.21
N GLN A 103 5.60 -16.13 17.17
CA GLN A 103 4.81 -16.14 15.93
C GLN A 103 4.43 -14.73 15.49
N THR A 104 5.27 -13.74 15.82
CA THR A 104 5.02 -12.33 15.50
C THR A 104 5.36 -12.08 14.04
N PRO A 105 4.40 -11.63 13.21
CA PRO A 105 4.68 -11.35 11.81
C PRO A 105 5.46 -10.04 11.64
N THR A 106 6.56 -10.11 10.89
CA THR A 106 7.37 -8.94 10.49
C THR A 106 7.04 -8.46 9.09
N PHE A 107 6.25 -9.22 8.33
CA PHE A 107 5.67 -8.87 7.04
C PHE A 107 4.23 -9.34 6.95
N ALA A 108 3.39 -8.56 6.27
CA ALA A 108 2.05 -8.98 5.89
C ALA A 108 1.66 -8.40 4.53
N ALA A 109 0.84 -9.15 3.80
CA ALA A 109 0.11 -8.66 2.64
C ALA A 109 -1.39 -8.97 2.79
N VAL A 110 -2.26 -8.00 2.45
CA VAL A 110 -3.71 -8.08 2.64
C VAL A 110 -4.43 -7.53 1.40
N ARG A 111 -5.42 -8.27 0.88
CA ARG A 111 -6.29 -7.86 -0.24
C ARG A 111 -7.66 -7.43 0.26
N LEU A 112 -7.90 -6.12 0.35
CA LEU A 112 -9.19 -5.56 0.77
C LEU A 112 -10.10 -5.25 -0.42
N TYR A 113 -11.40 -5.20 -0.13
CA TYR A 113 -12.43 -4.70 -1.04
C TYR A 113 -13.27 -3.64 -0.32
N LEU A 114 -13.77 -2.66 -1.07
CA LEU A 114 -14.74 -1.68 -0.57
C LEU A 114 -16.10 -1.91 -1.24
N ASP A 115 -17.11 -2.19 -0.43
CA ASP A 115 -18.49 -2.46 -0.84
C ASP A 115 -19.27 -1.14 -1.03
N ASN A 116 -18.84 -0.35 -2.01
CA ASN A 116 -19.53 0.87 -2.44
C ASN A 116 -19.51 1.01 -3.96
N TRP A 117 -20.32 1.94 -4.49
CA TRP A 117 -20.48 2.09 -5.94
C TRP A 117 -19.17 2.39 -6.67
N ARG A 118 -18.30 3.23 -6.09
CA ARG A 118 -17.05 3.66 -6.72
C ARG A 118 -16.06 2.51 -6.88
N TRP A 119 -15.98 1.62 -5.89
CA TRP A 119 -14.92 0.63 -5.74
C TRP A 119 -15.37 -0.83 -5.85
N GLN A 120 -16.66 -1.09 -6.07
CA GLN A 120 -17.19 -2.45 -6.20
C GLN A 120 -16.35 -3.32 -7.16
N GLY A 121 -15.75 -4.38 -6.61
CA GLY A 121 -14.96 -5.36 -7.34
C GLY A 121 -13.52 -4.94 -7.67
N VAL A 122 -13.06 -3.77 -7.23
CA VAL A 122 -11.66 -3.34 -7.33
C VAL A 122 -10.93 -3.82 -6.08
N PRO A 123 -9.90 -4.68 -6.19
CA PRO A 123 -9.09 -5.07 -5.06
C PRO A 123 -8.03 -4.01 -4.71
N PHE A 124 -7.79 -3.90 -3.42
CA PHE A 124 -6.74 -3.08 -2.81
C PHE A 124 -5.73 -4.00 -2.15
N TYR A 125 -4.52 -4.07 -2.69
CA TYR A 125 -3.44 -4.87 -2.12
C TYR A 125 -2.58 -3.97 -1.24
N LEU A 126 -2.54 -4.30 0.03
CA LEU A 126 -1.76 -3.60 1.04
C LEU A 126 -0.61 -4.51 1.45
N ARG A 127 0.61 -3.99 1.53
CA ARG A 127 1.74 -4.73 2.13
C ARG A 127 2.61 -3.82 2.97
N SER A 128 3.16 -4.42 4.03
CA SER A 128 4.13 -3.78 4.90
C SER A 128 5.05 -4.84 5.48
N GLY A 129 6.30 -4.46 5.74
CA GLY A 129 7.24 -5.34 6.38
C GLY A 129 8.57 -4.67 6.71
N LYS A 130 9.33 -5.34 7.59
CA LYS A 130 10.66 -4.93 8.04
C LYS A 130 11.75 -5.83 7.45
N ALA A 131 12.99 -5.36 7.52
CA ALA A 131 14.15 -6.01 6.88
C ALA A 131 13.89 -6.30 5.39
N ILE A 132 13.27 -5.33 4.69
CA ILE A 132 13.00 -5.40 3.26
C ILE A 132 14.16 -4.77 2.46
N ALA A 133 14.29 -5.14 1.18
CA ALA A 133 15.36 -4.70 0.29
C ALA A 133 15.56 -3.17 0.25
N ASP A 134 14.48 -2.41 0.26
CA ASP A 134 14.50 -0.94 0.24
C ASP A 134 13.37 -0.35 1.07
N LYS A 135 13.53 0.90 1.51
CA LYS A 135 12.49 1.67 2.21
C LYS A 135 11.59 2.23 1.13
N LEU A 136 10.29 1.98 1.23
CA LEU A 136 9.33 2.46 0.23
C LEU A 136 7.94 2.63 0.83
N THR A 137 7.38 3.83 0.72
CA THR A 137 5.98 4.14 1.00
C THR A 137 5.38 4.73 -0.26
N GLU A 138 4.46 4.00 -0.89
CA GLU A 138 4.00 4.29 -2.24
C GLU A 138 2.57 3.81 -2.45
N ILE A 139 1.82 4.54 -3.28
CA ILE A 139 0.52 4.14 -3.80
C ILE A 139 0.63 3.99 -5.31
N THR A 140 0.36 2.78 -5.80
CA THR A 140 0.33 2.47 -7.23
C THR A 140 -1.10 2.13 -7.67
N ILE A 141 -1.54 2.77 -8.75
CA ILE A 141 -2.87 2.61 -9.33
C ILE A 141 -2.72 2.07 -10.73
N GLN A 142 -3.13 0.82 -10.90
CA GLN A 142 -3.14 0.16 -12.20
C GLN A 142 -4.50 0.40 -12.87
N PHE A 143 -4.48 0.99 -14.05
CA PHE A 143 -5.66 1.16 -14.87
C PHE A 143 -5.95 -0.09 -15.69
N LYS A 144 -7.20 -0.26 -16.09
CA LYS A 144 -7.63 -1.30 -17.03
C LYS A 144 -7.03 -1.01 -18.41
N PRO A 145 -6.72 -2.06 -19.20
CA PRO A 145 -6.32 -1.88 -20.58
C PRO A 145 -7.44 -1.22 -21.39
N ALA A 146 -7.09 -0.49 -22.44
CA ALA A 146 -8.08 0.08 -23.34
C ALA A 146 -8.88 -1.04 -24.02
N PRO A 147 -10.22 -0.93 -24.10
CA PRO A 147 -11.08 -2.00 -24.60
C PRO A 147 -10.89 -2.28 -26.10
N HIS A 148 -10.44 -1.28 -26.86
CA HIS A 148 -10.14 -1.42 -28.27
C HIS A 148 -8.86 -0.65 -28.61
N MET A 149 -7.90 -1.36 -29.18
CA MET A 149 -6.60 -0.81 -29.59
C MET A 149 -6.57 -0.69 -31.11
N LEU A 150 -6.49 0.55 -31.61
CA LEU A 150 -6.31 0.84 -33.04
C LEU A 150 -4.86 0.60 -33.50
N PHE A 151 -3.92 0.68 -32.56
CA PHE A 151 -2.48 0.51 -32.76
C PHE A 151 -2.00 -0.68 -31.91
N ALA A 152 -0.85 -1.30 -32.25
CA ALA A 152 -0.33 -2.51 -31.59
C ALA A 152 -1.17 -3.81 -31.74
N GLN A 153 -1.64 -4.15 -32.95
CA GLN A 153 -2.37 -5.42 -33.22
C GLN A 153 -1.59 -6.71 -32.87
N LYS A 154 -0.27 -6.62 -32.63
CA LYS A 154 0.62 -7.77 -32.40
C LYS A 154 0.92 -8.04 -30.92
N ARG A 155 0.50 -7.19 -29.98
CA ARG A 155 0.74 -7.40 -28.53
C ARG A 155 -0.40 -6.88 -27.66
N GLN A 156 -0.57 -7.48 -26.49
CA GLN A 156 -1.45 -6.94 -25.46
C GLN A 156 -0.78 -5.72 -24.84
N VAL A 157 -1.51 -4.60 -24.83
CA VAL A 157 -1.04 -3.36 -24.21
C VAL A 157 -1.58 -3.30 -22.79
N PRO A 158 -0.72 -3.25 -21.75
CA PRO A 158 -1.19 -3.13 -20.38
C PRO A 158 -1.89 -1.78 -20.18
N GLY A 159 -2.74 -1.69 -19.15
CA GLY A 159 -3.28 -0.40 -18.78
C GLY A 159 -2.20 0.53 -18.24
N ASN A 160 -2.51 1.83 -18.21
CA ASN A 160 -1.63 2.83 -17.63
C ASN A 160 -1.37 2.55 -16.15
N THR A 161 -0.30 3.11 -15.61
CA THR A 161 0.05 3.02 -14.19
C THR A 161 0.32 4.42 -13.65
N LEU A 162 -0.35 4.80 -12.56
CA LEU A 162 -0.05 6.02 -11.80
C LEU A 162 0.55 5.62 -10.45
N THR A 163 1.76 6.07 -10.21
CA THR A 163 2.53 5.81 -9.01
C THR A 163 2.76 7.11 -8.26
N MET A 164 2.46 7.12 -6.96
CA MET A 164 2.71 8.24 -6.06
C MET A 164 3.63 7.75 -4.95
N THR A 165 4.90 8.15 -4.99
CA THR A 165 5.88 7.84 -3.97
C THR A 165 5.77 8.88 -2.88
N ILE A 166 5.49 8.41 -1.66
CA ILE A 166 5.37 9.24 -0.48
C ILE A 166 6.73 9.35 0.20
N GLN A 167 7.49 8.25 0.30
CA GLN A 167 8.85 8.22 0.84
C GLN A 167 9.60 6.97 0.34
N PRO A 168 10.95 6.99 0.21
CA PRO A 168 11.80 8.17 0.04
C PRO A 168 11.56 8.80 -1.34
N ASP A 169 12.10 10.01 -1.55
CA ASP A 169 11.98 10.75 -2.83
C ASP A 169 10.52 10.97 -3.26
N GLU A 170 9.88 11.98 -2.64
CA GLU A 170 8.49 12.34 -2.93
C GLU A 170 8.31 12.63 -4.44
N SER A 171 7.54 11.77 -5.11
CA SER A 171 7.43 11.80 -6.57
C SER A 171 6.09 11.29 -7.09
N ILE A 172 5.79 11.62 -8.36
CA ILE A 172 4.63 11.13 -9.10
C ILE A 172 5.08 10.67 -10.48
N HIS A 173 4.79 9.41 -10.81
CA HIS A 173 5.11 8.81 -12.10
C HIS A 173 3.84 8.33 -12.81
N LEU A 174 3.69 8.67 -14.08
CA LEU A 174 2.63 8.16 -14.95
C LEU A 174 3.25 7.38 -16.11
N ARG A 175 3.04 6.06 -16.14
CA ARG A 175 3.43 5.18 -17.25
C ARG A 175 2.24 4.97 -18.19
N PHE A 176 2.46 5.20 -19.47
CA PHE A 176 1.46 5.02 -20.52
C PHE A 176 2.14 4.68 -21.85
N GLU A 177 1.34 4.38 -22.87
CA GLU A 177 1.86 3.94 -24.17
C GLU A 177 1.79 5.08 -25.18
N ALA A 178 2.88 5.29 -25.91
CA ALA A 178 2.99 6.33 -26.93
C ALA A 178 3.45 5.74 -28.28
N LYS A 179 3.01 6.37 -29.38
CA LYS A 179 3.44 6.01 -30.72
C LYS A 179 4.94 6.27 -30.87
N VAL A 180 5.66 5.28 -31.37
CA VAL A 180 7.07 5.47 -31.77
C VAL A 180 7.09 6.42 -32.98
N PRO A 181 7.90 7.50 -32.97
CA PRO A 181 8.09 8.37 -34.13
C PRO A 181 8.50 7.57 -35.37
N ASP A 182 8.02 7.99 -36.55
CA ASP A 182 8.35 7.38 -37.85
C ASP A 182 8.03 5.88 -38.05
N THR A 183 7.22 5.27 -37.16
CA THR A 183 6.63 3.94 -37.41
C THR A 183 5.17 4.05 -37.85
N GLU A 184 4.63 2.98 -38.46
CA GLU A 184 3.22 2.97 -38.88
C GLU A 184 2.26 2.85 -37.69
N ALA A 185 2.49 1.93 -36.75
CA ALA A 185 1.55 1.63 -35.67
C ALA A 185 2.20 1.04 -34.40
N ASP A 186 3.51 1.23 -34.21
CA ASP A 186 4.21 0.69 -33.06
C ASP A 186 4.04 1.61 -31.84
N LEU A 187 3.72 1.00 -30.71
CA LEU A 187 3.61 1.65 -29.41
C LEU A 187 4.78 1.21 -28.53
N GLN A 188 5.27 2.11 -27.69
CA GLN A 188 6.21 1.81 -26.61
C GLN A 188 5.76 2.46 -25.30
N PRO A 189 6.07 1.83 -24.15
CA PRO A 189 5.84 2.43 -22.86
C PRO A 189 6.74 3.67 -22.70
N VAL A 190 6.14 4.77 -22.26
CA VAL A 190 6.80 6.02 -21.89
C VAL A 190 6.35 6.45 -20.50
N GLN A 191 7.12 7.33 -19.88
CA GLN A 191 6.89 7.77 -18.51
C GLN A 191 6.96 9.28 -18.41
N MET A 192 5.97 9.87 -17.75
CA MET A 192 6.06 11.22 -17.19
C MET A 192 6.43 11.10 -15.72
N HIS A 193 7.38 11.90 -15.26
CA HIS A 193 7.83 11.93 -13.87
C HIS A 193 7.80 13.37 -13.34
N PHE A 194 7.55 13.48 -12.04
CA PHE A 194 7.61 14.70 -11.26
C PHE A 194 8.26 14.35 -9.93
N HIS A 195 9.33 15.05 -9.55
CA HIS A 195 9.98 14.89 -8.25
C HIS A 195 9.94 16.21 -7.49
N TYR A 196 9.56 16.18 -6.21
CA TYR A 196 9.45 17.39 -5.40
C TYR A 196 10.80 18.11 -5.25
N ASP A 197 11.89 17.35 -5.12
CA ASP A 197 13.24 17.89 -4.94
C ASP A 197 13.70 18.70 -6.17
N SER A 198 13.31 18.28 -7.37
CA SER A 198 13.69 18.87 -8.64
C SER A 198 12.92 20.15 -8.95
N GLU A 199 11.63 20.18 -8.60
CA GLU A 199 10.71 21.29 -8.91
C GLU A 199 10.65 22.34 -7.80
N PHE A 200 10.89 21.95 -6.55
CA PHE A 200 10.83 22.84 -5.38
C PHE A 200 12.15 22.93 -4.61
N LYS A 201 13.28 22.98 -5.32
CA LYS A 201 14.66 23.01 -4.78
C LYS A 201 14.90 23.95 -3.58
N GLU A 202 14.18 25.06 -3.48
CA GLU A 202 14.33 26.07 -2.42
C GLU A 202 13.41 25.84 -1.21
N LYS A 203 12.51 24.86 -1.26
CA LYS A 203 11.57 24.56 -0.17
C LYS A 203 11.91 23.24 0.48
N VAL A 204 12.20 23.31 1.77
CA VAL A 204 12.30 22.12 2.62
C VAL A 204 10.89 21.61 2.87
N ILE A 205 10.64 20.34 2.57
CA ILE A 205 9.42 19.65 3.00
C ILE A 205 9.50 19.56 4.53
N PRO A 206 8.56 20.18 5.28
CA PRO A 206 8.59 20.13 6.74
C PRO A 206 8.50 18.68 7.23
N GLU A 207 9.20 18.39 8.31
CA GLU A 207 9.10 17.08 8.96
C GLU A 207 7.66 16.86 9.47
N ALA A 208 7.20 15.61 9.51
CA ALA A 208 5.82 15.27 9.84
C ALA A 208 5.37 15.87 11.19
N TYR A 209 6.20 15.82 12.24
CA TYR A 209 5.89 16.40 13.54
C TYR A 209 5.87 17.93 13.53
N GLU A 210 6.72 18.60 12.73
CA GLU A 210 6.68 20.05 12.59
C GLU A 210 5.30 20.48 12.06
N ARG A 211 4.83 19.79 11.01
CA ARG A 211 3.52 20.06 10.42
C ARG A 211 2.38 19.80 11.41
N LEU A 212 2.39 18.65 12.09
CA LEU A 212 1.32 18.27 13.02
C LEU A 212 1.26 19.20 14.25
N LEU A 213 2.41 19.58 14.82
CA LEU A 213 2.47 20.52 15.94
C LEU A 213 1.93 21.89 15.55
N HIS A 214 2.29 22.38 14.37
CA HIS A 214 1.77 23.64 13.84
C HIS A 214 0.25 23.59 13.64
N ASP A 215 -0.30 22.50 13.09
CA ASP A 215 -1.74 22.35 12.87
C ASP A 215 -2.50 22.21 14.20
N ALA A 216 -1.91 21.55 15.22
CA ALA A 216 -2.45 21.50 16.57
C ALA A 216 -2.55 22.90 17.22
N LEU A 217 -1.52 23.73 17.06
CA LEU A 217 -1.52 25.12 17.56
C LEU A 217 -2.57 25.99 16.86
N LYS A 218 -2.86 25.71 15.59
CA LYS A 218 -3.93 26.38 14.83
C LYS A 218 -5.33 25.83 15.10
N GLY A 219 -5.43 24.72 15.83
CA GLY A 219 -6.70 24.02 16.04
C GLY A 219 -7.28 23.43 14.75
N ASP A 220 -6.43 23.04 13.79
CA ASP A 220 -6.85 22.36 12.57
C ASP A 220 -6.69 20.84 12.72
N PRO A 221 -7.77 20.08 12.92
CA PRO A 221 -7.69 18.65 13.14
C PRO A 221 -7.73 17.84 11.83
N SER A 222 -7.52 18.45 10.66
CA SER A 222 -7.66 17.79 9.35
C SER A 222 -6.72 16.60 9.16
N LEU A 223 -5.50 16.69 9.69
CA LEU A 223 -4.47 15.64 9.62
C LEU A 223 -4.45 14.72 10.86
N PHE A 224 -5.40 14.88 11.78
CA PHE A 224 -5.51 14.08 12.98
C PHE A 224 -6.62 13.04 12.84
N THR A 225 -6.31 11.81 13.23
CA THR A 225 -7.26 10.69 13.22
C THR A 225 -8.34 10.92 14.27
N ARG A 226 -9.61 10.79 13.87
CA ARG A 226 -10.77 10.88 14.76
C ARG A 226 -11.05 9.51 15.40
N ASP A 227 -11.69 9.49 16.57
CA ASP A 227 -12.00 8.28 17.33
C ASP A 227 -12.77 7.23 16.51
N ASP A 228 -13.82 7.63 15.81
CA ASP A 228 -14.58 6.75 14.92
C ASP A 228 -13.76 6.17 13.75
N GLU A 229 -12.76 6.92 13.28
CA GLU A 229 -11.81 6.46 12.26
C GLU A 229 -10.87 5.38 12.83
N VAL A 230 -10.39 5.55 14.06
CA VAL A 230 -9.56 4.55 14.77
C VAL A 230 -10.35 3.26 15.00
N GLU A 231 -11.61 3.36 15.45
CA GLU A 231 -12.46 2.20 15.68
C GLU A 231 -12.73 1.41 14.40
N LEU A 232 -12.93 2.10 13.27
CA LEU A 232 -13.13 1.44 11.99
C LEU A 232 -11.87 0.73 11.50
N ALA A 233 -10.70 1.33 11.69
CA ALA A 233 -9.44 0.69 11.37
C ALA A 233 -9.23 -0.61 12.16
N TRP A 234 -9.52 -0.60 13.48
CA TRP A 234 -9.50 -1.83 14.29
C TRP A 234 -10.49 -2.88 13.78
N ARG A 235 -11.75 -2.48 13.49
CA ARG A 235 -12.78 -3.38 12.95
C ARG A 235 -12.40 -4.06 11.62
N ILE A 236 -11.41 -3.54 10.89
CA ILE A 236 -10.87 -4.14 9.65
C ILE A 236 -9.74 -5.12 9.97
N VAL A 237 -8.85 -4.76 10.90
CA VAL A 237 -7.64 -5.53 11.23
C VAL A 237 -7.90 -6.66 12.24
N ASP A 238 -8.83 -6.48 13.17
CA ASP A 238 -9.14 -7.43 14.25
C ASP A 238 -9.45 -8.85 13.73
N PRO A 239 -10.28 -9.07 12.69
CA PRO A 239 -10.54 -10.42 12.20
C PRO A 239 -9.28 -11.13 11.67
N ILE A 240 -8.30 -10.38 11.16
CA ILE A 240 -7.03 -10.93 10.68
C ILE A 240 -6.16 -11.32 11.88
N LEU A 241 -6.07 -10.45 12.88
CA LEU A 241 -5.36 -10.71 14.14
C LEU A 241 -5.93 -11.95 14.84
N ASP A 242 -7.24 -11.99 15.04
CA ASP A 242 -7.94 -13.10 15.68
C ASP A 242 -7.66 -14.42 14.96
N ALA A 243 -7.70 -14.42 13.63
CA ALA A 243 -7.47 -15.64 12.85
C ALA A 243 -6.02 -16.13 12.95
N TRP A 244 -5.05 -15.22 13.01
CA TRP A 244 -3.63 -15.51 13.11
C TRP A 244 -3.19 -15.92 14.52
N GLU A 245 -3.82 -15.36 15.57
CA GLU A 245 -3.51 -15.68 16.97
C GLU A 245 -4.14 -17.00 17.42
N ASN A 246 -5.32 -17.36 16.90
CA ASN A 246 -6.00 -18.62 17.21
C ASN A 246 -5.58 -19.79 16.31
N ASP A 247 -4.52 -19.61 15.53
CA ASP A 247 -3.87 -20.61 14.65
C ASP A 247 -4.88 -21.51 13.92
N HIS A 248 -5.78 -20.90 13.14
CA HIS A 248 -6.74 -21.63 12.30
C HIS A 248 -6.10 -22.30 11.07
N GLY A 249 -4.85 -22.77 11.19
CA GLY A 249 -4.06 -23.36 10.11
C GLY A 249 -3.44 -22.34 9.16
N HIS A 250 -3.22 -21.10 9.63
CA HIS A 250 -2.61 -20.05 8.82
C HIS A 250 -1.08 -20.15 8.87
N PRO A 251 -0.41 -20.49 7.76
CA PRO A 251 1.04 -20.63 7.75
C PRO A 251 1.72 -19.32 8.11
N MET A 252 2.83 -19.42 8.85
CA MET A 252 3.82 -18.35 8.96
C MET A 252 4.89 -18.62 7.91
N TYR A 253 4.96 -17.78 6.89
CA TYR A 253 6.01 -17.88 5.87
C TYR A 253 7.32 -17.29 6.37
N SER A 254 8.42 -17.67 5.73
CA SER A 254 9.76 -17.12 5.99
C SER A 254 10.20 -16.28 4.80
N TYR A 255 11.06 -15.30 5.03
CA TYR A 255 11.73 -14.57 3.95
C TYR A 255 13.13 -14.10 4.36
N GLU A 256 14.03 -14.06 3.39
CA GLU A 256 15.41 -13.59 3.61
C GLU A 256 15.39 -12.10 3.95
N SER A 257 16.15 -11.70 4.97
CA SER A 257 16.36 -10.29 5.30
C SER A 257 17.03 -9.56 4.13
N GLY A 258 16.45 -8.44 3.69
CA GLY A 258 16.90 -7.70 2.50
C GLY A 258 16.24 -8.16 1.19
N SER A 259 15.30 -9.11 1.23
CA SER A 259 14.42 -9.43 0.09
C SER A 259 13.20 -8.50 0.02
N TRP A 260 12.37 -8.63 -1.03
CA TRP A 260 11.10 -7.88 -1.15
C TRP A 260 9.92 -8.52 -0.36
N GLY A 261 10.23 -9.46 0.54
CA GLY A 261 9.25 -10.25 1.28
C GLY A 261 9.23 -11.71 0.83
N PRO A 262 8.27 -12.51 1.34
CA PRO A 262 8.15 -13.92 0.99
C PRO A 262 7.69 -14.11 -0.46
N ILE A 263 8.11 -15.19 -1.11
CA ILE A 263 7.67 -15.52 -2.49
C ILE A 263 6.15 -15.71 -2.56
N GLU A 264 5.53 -16.10 -1.46
CA GLU A 264 4.08 -16.22 -1.34
C GLU A 264 3.36 -14.87 -1.46
N ALA A 265 4.02 -13.74 -1.17
CA ALA A 265 3.46 -12.42 -1.42
C ALA A 265 3.35 -12.12 -2.92
N ASP A 266 4.29 -12.57 -3.74
CA ASP A 266 4.20 -12.46 -5.20
C ASP A 266 3.14 -13.41 -5.76
N ALA A 267 3.13 -14.66 -5.27
CA ALA A 267 2.12 -15.65 -5.65
C ALA A 267 0.69 -15.19 -5.31
N PHE A 268 0.53 -14.45 -4.21
CA PHE A 268 -0.74 -13.88 -3.77
C PHE A 268 -1.36 -12.91 -4.78
N LEU A 269 -0.56 -12.05 -5.43
CA LEU A 269 -1.04 -11.19 -6.52
C LEU A 269 -1.13 -11.95 -7.85
N ALA A 270 -0.20 -12.87 -8.10
CA ALA A 270 -0.17 -13.66 -9.32
C ALA A 270 -1.41 -14.56 -9.46
N ALA A 271 -2.01 -14.98 -8.35
CA ALA A 271 -3.29 -15.70 -8.34
C ALA A 271 -4.43 -14.91 -9.02
N ASP A 272 -4.34 -13.58 -9.05
CA ASP A 272 -5.27 -12.69 -9.74
C ASP A 272 -4.73 -12.19 -11.11
N GLY A 273 -3.62 -12.76 -11.59
CA GLY A 273 -2.95 -12.34 -12.82
C GLY A 273 -2.24 -10.98 -12.70
N ARG A 274 -1.84 -10.60 -11.49
CA ARG A 274 -1.20 -9.30 -11.16
C ARG A 274 0.19 -9.52 -10.59
N ALA A 275 0.98 -8.46 -10.52
CA ALA A 275 2.30 -8.46 -9.89
C ALA A 275 2.48 -7.20 -9.06
N TRP A 276 3.29 -7.28 -8.00
CA TRP A 276 3.71 -6.09 -7.26
C TRP A 276 4.56 -5.21 -8.16
N LEU A 277 4.33 -3.90 -8.07
CA LEU A 277 5.21 -2.91 -8.67
C LEU A 277 6.07 -2.33 -7.54
N ASN A 278 7.39 -2.33 -7.75
CA ASN A 278 8.37 -1.84 -6.78
C ASN A 278 9.08 -0.59 -7.34
N GLY A 279 9.54 0.29 -6.45
CA GLY A 279 10.29 1.52 -6.74
C GLY A 279 11.26 1.44 -7.96
N ALA A 280 12.11 0.41 -7.98
CA ALA A 280 13.13 0.22 -9.02
C ALA A 280 12.56 -0.05 -10.43
N GLU A 281 11.35 -0.60 -10.56
CA GLU A 281 10.71 -0.82 -11.86
C GLU A 281 10.19 0.48 -12.50
N HIS A 282 10.15 1.57 -11.72
CA HIS A 282 9.84 2.90 -12.25
C HIS A 282 11.06 3.57 -12.90
N GLU A 283 12.29 3.10 -12.66
CA GLU A 283 13.52 3.73 -13.17
C GLU A 283 14.19 2.95 -14.32
N GLN A 284 13.88 1.67 -14.50
CA GLN A 284 14.55 0.77 -15.46
C GLN A 284 14.35 1.09 -16.96
N ILE A 285 13.76 2.23 -17.34
CA ILE A 285 13.63 2.67 -18.74
C ILE A 285 14.29 4.05 -18.98
N VAL A 286 15.09 4.55 -18.02
CA VAL A 286 15.75 5.87 -18.14
C VAL A 286 17.20 5.79 -18.65
N MET A 287 17.79 4.58 -18.76
CA MET A 287 19.17 4.44 -19.24
C MET A 287 19.20 3.83 -20.65
N PRO A 288 19.73 4.54 -21.68
CA PRO A 288 20.09 3.93 -22.95
C PRO A 288 21.29 2.97 -22.81
#